data_AF-A0A916HMA2-F1
#
_entry.id   AF-A0A916HMA2-F1
#
_cell.length_a   1.000
_cell.length_b   1.000
_cell.length_c   1.000
_cell.angle_alpha   90.00
_cell.angle_beta   90.00
_cell.angle_gamma   90.00
#
_symmetry.space_group_name_H-M   'P 1'
#
loop_
_entity.id
_entity.type
_entity.pdbx_description
1 polymer ?
#
loop_
_entity_poly.entity_id
_entity_poly.type
_entity_poly.pdbx_seq_one_letter_code
_entity_poly.pdbx_strand_id
1 'polypeptide(L)'
;MIMRLMRLRLLGLGIVAFALCACNLMGAVTPIPTLTPTHTQTPTLAPSATFTPTLTPTASRTSTPTQTPSITPTPSRTPTATITLTPSQTPTMTRTPYPDVPPQPTVALAVDQFARVQISPEVQAGIGQVWLSFINTSPKEATATPGTPVAATNTETINLASPDGRLIYPVIELPASTGARVYWSPDGAYLAYFLEEGARGLYALDLRNGITIRLFAMDALNPRGIVSEPSWSPDGRQITVALTTAYDVDIFSVGPDGANFRNLTQHGAFDFWARWSPDGRYLAFVSDRDRCLTWQPNAPGSCYTPEISQPDGGNPYVLEIATGTIIKLADVWVIEPPLWVTSSQLSIIGGVPQDLSAGSTLYLVDVNRRALRAISNQQPNGTRIVRESWSTDGTRVVYQELGAENALVMRDAEGVEIARNTAYAFPRFAFAAAWSPSGNRVILAGRSSQCPFGIIVMNSAFEGPSRAPTANPGGCDPIYSPDGSTIAFTGVRGSGAGTDGRFDVYLANAAGTGIRNLTGRLGGQASLLGWIGRP
;
A
#
# COMPACT_ATOMS: atom_id res chain seq x y z
N MET A 1 38.77 50.71 -44.28
CA MET A 1 38.36 52.13 -44.34
C MET A 1 37.52 52.31 -45.58
N ILE A 2 36.19 52.35 -45.46
CA ILE A 2 35.21 52.99 -46.36
C ILE A 2 33.84 52.90 -45.67
N MET A 3 33.15 54.04 -45.69
CA MET A 3 31.90 54.39 -45.02
C MET A 3 30.66 53.99 -45.84
N ARG A 4 29.55 53.78 -45.11
CA ARG A 4 28.14 54.17 -45.38
C ARG A 4 27.57 54.04 -46.80
N LEU A 5 26.37 53.45 -46.93
CA LEU A 5 25.09 54.19 -46.92
C LEU A 5 23.85 53.28 -47.05
N MET A 6 22.77 53.70 -46.38
CA MET A 6 21.38 53.21 -46.44
C MET A 6 20.79 53.25 -47.86
N ARG A 7 19.79 52.37 -48.12
CA ARG A 7 18.45 52.82 -48.54
C ARG A 7 17.38 51.72 -48.42
N LEU A 8 16.19 52.22 -48.12
CA LEU A 8 14.91 51.59 -47.80
C LEU A 8 14.04 51.41 -49.08
N ARG A 9 12.92 50.66 -48.97
CA ARG A 9 11.71 50.54 -49.83
C ARG A 9 11.61 49.27 -50.69
N LEU A 10 10.46 48.66 -50.97
CA LEU A 10 9.09 48.62 -50.42
C LEU A 10 8.35 47.55 -51.27
N LEU A 11 7.39 46.85 -50.67
CA LEU A 11 6.20 46.19 -51.26
C LEU A 11 6.32 45.04 -52.30
N GLY A 12 5.54 43.99 -52.07
CA GLY A 12 5.15 43.01 -53.08
C GLY A 12 4.28 41.88 -52.51
N LEU A 13 2.98 42.13 -52.36
CA LEU A 13 1.96 41.08 -52.13
C LEU A 13 1.94 40.10 -53.31
N GLY A 14 1.80 38.81 -53.01
CA GLY A 14 1.55 37.77 -54.03
C GLY A 14 0.98 36.51 -53.39
N ILE A 15 -0.34 36.47 -53.23
CA ILE A 15 -1.13 35.27 -52.95
C ILE A 15 -1.16 34.42 -54.21
N VAL A 16 -0.73 33.16 -54.15
CA VAL A 16 -1.15 32.11 -55.10
C VAL A 16 -1.37 30.82 -54.33
N ALA A 17 -2.63 30.40 -54.26
CA ALA A 17 -3.04 29.05 -53.95
C ALA A 17 -2.92 28.19 -55.22
N PHE A 18 -2.42 26.97 -55.11
CA PHE A 18 -2.66 25.94 -56.12
C PHE A 18 -2.89 24.57 -55.47
N ALA A 19 -3.85 23.88 -56.07
CA ALA A 19 -4.59 22.76 -55.55
C ALA A 19 -3.90 21.40 -55.71
N LEU A 20 -4.41 20.48 -54.88
CA LEU A 20 -4.40 19.02 -54.98
C LEU A 20 -4.28 18.48 -56.42
N CYS A 21 -3.35 17.52 -56.58
CA CYS A 21 -3.43 16.52 -57.63
C CYS A 21 -3.19 15.14 -56.99
N ALA A 22 -4.22 14.29 -57.05
CA ALA A 22 -4.17 12.90 -56.68
C ALA A 22 -3.53 12.09 -57.80
N CYS A 23 -2.62 11.17 -57.45
CA CYS A 23 -2.25 10.06 -58.30
C CYS A 23 -2.30 8.77 -57.48
N ASN A 24 -3.19 7.89 -57.93
CA ASN A 24 -3.33 6.50 -57.53
C ASN A 24 -2.02 5.73 -57.75
N LEU A 25 -1.60 4.97 -56.74
CA LEU A 25 -0.75 3.80 -56.92
C LEU A 25 -1.35 2.66 -56.10
N MET A 26 -2.14 1.85 -56.81
CA MET A 26 -2.49 0.49 -56.43
C MET A 26 -1.19 -0.32 -56.32
N GLY A 27 -0.87 -0.77 -55.11
CA GLY A 27 0.17 -1.75 -54.82
C GLY A 27 -0.47 -2.88 -54.01
N ALA A 28 -0.36 -4.10 -54.52
CA ALA A 28 -1.07 -5.28 -54.10
C ALA A 28 -0.90 -5.62 -52.61
N VAL A 29 -2.03 -5.82 -51.92
CA VAL A 29 -2.11 -6.45 -50.61
C VAL A 29 -1.76 -7.92 -50.78
N THR A 30 -0.57 -8.31 -50.34
CA THR A 30 -0.22 -9.72 -50.15
C THR A 30 -0.82 -10.19 -48.83
N PRO A 31 -1.66 -11.23 -48.81
CA PRO A 31 -2.17 -11.77 -47.55
C PRO A 31 -1.02 -12.46 -46.81
N ILE A 32 -0.75 -12.00 -45.59
CA ILE A 32 0.09 -12.71 -44.62
C ILE A 32 -0.56 -14.07 -44.38
N PRO A 33 0.17 -15.20 -44.51
CA PRO A 33 -0.40 -16.51 -44.24
C PRO A 33 -0.77 -16.60 -42.76
N THR A 34 -2.07 -16.78 -42.50
CA THR A 34 -2.60 -17.14 -41.18
C THR A 34 -1.95 -18.46 -40.75
N LEU A 35 -1.11 -18.42 -39.72
CA LEU A 35 -0.67 -19.63 -39.04
C LEU A 35 -1.88 -20.19 -38.28
N THR A 36 -2.54 -21.16 -38.88
CA THR A 36 -3.53 -22.02 -38.23
C THR A 36 -2.83 -22.79 -37.11
N PRO A 37 -3.24 -22.66 -35.83
CA PRO A 37 -2.77 -23.60 -34.83
C PRO A 37 -3.41 -24.97 -35.11
N THR A 38 -2.57 -25.89 -35.59
CA THR A 38 -2.87 -27.31 -35.71
C THR A 38 -3.20 -27.87 -34.32
N HIS A 39 -4.44 -28.32 -34.14
CA HIS A 39 -4.84 -29.13 -32.99
C HIS A 39 -4.01 -30.42 -32.94
N THR A 40 -3.07 -30.51 -31.99
CA THR A 40 -2.50 -31.81 -31.60
C THR A 40 -3.49 -32.49 -30.68
N GLN A 41 -4.21 -33.47 -31.23
CA GLN A 41 -5.05 -34.38 -30.46
C GLN A 41 -4.19 -35.16 -29.47
N THR A 42 -4.49 -35.03 -28.18
CA THR A 42 -4.03 -35.97 -27.15
C THR A 42 -5.18 -36.96 -26.91
N PRO A 43 -4.94 -38.28 -26.86
CA PRO A 43 -6.00 -39.28 -26.94
C PRO A 43 -6.94 -39.26 -25.73
N THR A 44 -8.23 -39.27 -26.05
CA THR A 44 -9.36 -39.54 -25.16
C THR A 44 -9.30 -40.96 -24.59
N LEU A 45 -9.37 -41.11 -23.28
CA LEU A 45 -9.86 -42.32 -22.64
C LEU A 45 -11.07 -41.96 -21.77
N ALA A 46 -12.20 -42.58 -22.10
CA ALA A 46 -13.40 -42.66 -21.29
C ALA A 46 -13.92 -44.11 -21.39
N PRO A 47 -14.90 -44.50 -20.58
CA PRO A 47 -14.88 -44.73 -19.14
C PRO A 47 -14.86 -46.24 -18.83
N SER A 48 -14.56 -46.65 -17.60
CA SER A 48 -14.83 -48.03 -17.15
C SER A 48 -15.67 -48.01 -15.88
N ALA A 49 -16.77 -48.76 -15.91
CA ALA A 49 -17.79 -48.82 -14.88
C ALA A 49 -17.46 -49.84 -13.78
N THR A 50 -17.72 -49.41 -12.54
CA THR A 50 -18.33 -50.09 -11.37
C THR A 50 -18.21 -51.61 -11.23
N PHE A 51 -17.81 -52.10 -10.04
CA PHE A 51 -18.61 -53.02 -9.20
C PHE A 51 -18.09 -53.09 -7.75
N THR A 52 -19.01 -52.89 -6.80
CA THR A 52 -18.88 -53.07 -5.34
C THR A 52 -19.16 -54.53 -4.97
N PRO A 53 -18.42 -55.15 -4.04
CA PRO A 53 -18.92 -56.30 -3.31
C PRO A 53 -19.25 -55.95 -1.85
N THR A 54 -20.56 -55.93 -1.57
CA THR A 54 -21.13 -56.13 -0.22
C THR A 54 -21.20 -57.62 0.03
N LEU A 55 -20.68 -58.12 1.15
CA LEU A 55 -20.99 -59.47 1.63
C LEU A 55 -21.43 -59.44 3.10
N THR A 56 -22.72 -59.73 3.24
CA THR A 56 -23.46 -60.12 4.45
C THR A 56 -22.98 -61.49 4.96
N PRO A 57 -22.90 -61.75 6.27
CA PRO A 57 -22.57 -63.06 6.80
C PRO A 57 -23.71 -64.07 6.61
N THR A 58 -23.41 -65.18 5.94
CA THR A 58 -24.28 -66.36 5.78
C THR A 58 -24.16 -67.27 7.00
N ALA A 59 -25.30 -67.64 7.58
CA ALA A 59 -25.43 -68.65 8.62
C ALA A 59 -25.18 -70.06 8.08
N SER A 60 -24.45 -70.89 8.84
CA SER A 60 -24.43 -72.34 8.64
C SER A 60 -24.95 -73.04 9.90
N ARG A 61 -26.06 -73.77 9.75
CA ARG A 61 -26.59 -74.71 10.73
C ARG A 61 -26.00 -76.09 10.48
N THR A 62 -25.69 -76.79 11.56
CA THR A 62 -25.54 -78.25 11.54
C THR A 62 -26.46 -78.82 12.62
N SER A 63 -27.45 -79.62 12.20
CA SER A 63 -28.25 -80.52 13.05
C SER A 63 -27.43 -81.78 13.35
N THR A 64 -27.61 -82.54 14.43
CA THR A 64 -28.72 -83.51 14.68
C THR A 64 -28.40 -84.27 16.02
N PRO A 65 -29.19 -85.24 16.53
CA PRO A 65 -30.31 -85.14 17.48
C PRO A 65 -30.03 -85.75 18.87
N THR A 66 -30.99 -85.59 19.81
CA THR A 66 -31.70 -86.68 20.54
C THR A 66 -32.12 -86.25 21.96
N GLN A 67 -33.27 -86.79 22.37
CA GLN A 67 -34.17 -86.37 23.44
C GLN A 67 -33.70 -86.63 24.88
N THR A 68 -34.12 -85.71 25.76
CA THR A 68 -34.59 -85.77 27.17
C THR A 68 -34.22 -87.00 28.04
N PRO A 69 -33.80 -86.75 29.30
CA PRO A 69 -34.77 -86.88 30.39
C PRO A 69 -34.76 -85.69 31.37
N SER A 70 -35.94 -85.47 31.94
CA SER A 70 -36.25 -84.50 33.00
C SER A 70 -35.63 -84.92 34.33
N ILE A 71 -34.99 -83.98 35.03
CA ILE A 71 -34.98 -83.86 36.51
C ILE A 71 -34.51 -82.46 36.92
N THR A 72 -35.34 -81.78 37.71
CA THR A 72 -35.06 -80.61 38.57
C THR A 72 -34.87 -81.13 40.01
N PRO A 73 -34.20 -80.49 41.01
CA PRO A 73 -33.51 -79.18 41.08
C PRO A 73 -32.10 -79.20 41.74
N THR A 74 -31.35 -78.09 41.67
CA THR A 74 -30.57 -77.51 42.81
C THR A 74 -30.24 -76.04 42.48
N PRO A 75 -30.43 -75.06 43.39
CA PRO A 75 -30.08 -73.67 43.12
C PRO A 75 -28.56 -73.50 43.28
N SER A 76 -27.82 -73.54 42.17
CA SER A 76 -26.45 -73.01 42.16
C SER A 76 -26.53 -71.50 41.93
N ARG A 77 -26.16 -70.71 42.93
CA ARG A 77 -25.91 -69.27 42.74
C ARG A 77 -24.71 -69.13 41.82
N THR A 78 -24.94 -68.91 40.53
CA THR A 78 -23.91 -68.39 39.64
C THR A 78 -23.61 -66.94 40.07
N PRO A 79 -22.37 -66.57 40.43
CA PRO A 79 -22.04 -65.18 40.65
C PRO A 79 -22.29 -64.41 39.34
N THR A 80 -23.13 -63.38 39.40
CA THR A 80 -23.26 -62.42 38.30
C THR A 80 -21.87 -61.89 38.00
N ALA A 81 -21.36 -62.14 36.79
CA ALA A 81 -20.12 -61.55 36.33
C ALA A 81 -20.25 -60.03 36.46
N THR A 82 -19.48 -59.46 37.38
CA THR A 82 -19.33 -58.00 37.45
C THR A 82 -18.59 -57.62 36.18
N ILE A 83 -19.27 -56.96 35.26
CA ILE A 83 -18.61 -56.33 34.11
C ILE A 83 -17.83 -55.16 34.70
N THR A 84 -16.57 -55.39 35.02
CA THR A 84 -15.62 -54.30 35.21
C THR A 84 -15.42 -53.70 33.83
N LEU A 85 -16.04 -52.55 33.57
CA LEU A 85 -15.73 -51.74 32.41
C LEU A 85 -14.27 -51.30 32.55
N THR A 86 -13.35 -51.98 31.86
CA THR A 86 -12.02 -51.45 31.65
C THR A 86 -12.22 -50.12 30.91
N PRO A 87 -11.74 -48.98 31.43
CA PRO A 87 -11.80 -47.73 30.67
C PRO A 87 -11.07 -47.99 29.35
N SER A 88 -11.82 -47.97 28.26
CA SER A 88 -11.22 -47.89 26.93
C SER A 88 -10.44 -46.60 26.96
N GLN A 89 -9.11 -46.69 27.00
CA GLN A 89 -8.27 -45.54 26.74
C GLN A 89 -8.64 -45.07 25.34
N THR A 90 -9.46 -44.03 25.26
CA THR A 90 -9.52 -43.22 24.06
C THR A 90 -8.07 -42.85 23.77
N PRO A 91 -7.48 -43.23 22.62
CA PRO A 91 -6.14 -42.80 22.31
C PRO A 91 -6.18 -41.29 22.36
N THR A 92 -5.58 -40.73 23.42
CA THR A 92 -5.33 -39.31 23.46
C THR A 92 -4.36 -39.12 22.32
N MET A 93 -4.78 -38.43 21.26
CA MET A 93 -3.83 -38.02 20.23
C MET A 93 -2.82 -37.13 20.95
N THR A 94 -1.70 -37.71 21.37
CA THR A 94 -0.57 -36.97 21.85
C THR A 94 -0.05 -36.26 20.61
N ARG A 95 -0.49 -35.01 20.41
CA ARG A 95 0.07 -34.15 19.38
C ARG A 95 1.55 -34.08 19.69
N THR A 96 2.37 -34.74 18.90
CA THR A 96 3.82 -34.61 19.03
C THR A 96 4.11 -33.12 18.96
N PRO A 97 4.71 -32.52 20.00
CA PRO A 97 5.02 -31.11 19.97
C PRO A 97 5.90 -30.84 18.75
N TYR A 98 5.61 -29.74 18.06
CA TYR A 98 6.52 -29.28 17.01
C TYR A 98 7.89 -29.01 17.66
N PRO A 99 9.00 -29.29 16.96
CA PRO A 99 10.32 -28.96 17.48
C PRO A 99 10.31 -27.49 17.92
N ASP A 100 10.93 -27.21 19.07
CA ASP A 100 11.00 -25.84 19.59
C ASP A 100 11.69 -24.97 18.55
N VAL A 101 10.90 -24.12 17.89
CA VAL A 101 11.43 -23.12 16.97
C VAL A 101 12.08 -22.08 17.85
N PRO A 102 13.38 -21.81 17.66
CA PRO A 102 14.03 -20.78 18.44
C PRO A 102 13.24 -19.47 18.25
N PRO A 103 12.92 -18.78 19.36
CA PRO A 103 12.19 -17.52 19.28
C PRO A 103 12.95 -16.57 18.37
N GLN A 104 12.22 -15.85 17.53
CA GLN A 104 12.82 -14.80 16.71
C GLN A 104 13.42 -13.73 17.63
N PRO A 105 14.51 -13.07 17.19
CA PRO A 105 15.06 -11.96 17.94
C PRO A 105 13.99 -10.88 18.08
N THR A 106 13.70 -10.51 19.33
CA THR A 106 12.80 -9.39 19.61
C THR A 106 13.55 -8.09 19.32
N VAL A 107 12.97 -7.22 18.50
CA VAL A 107 13.54 -5.90 18.25
C VAL A 107 13.42 -5.08 19.53
N ALA A 108 14.55 -4.73 20.12
CA ALA A 108 14.61 -3.92 21.32
C ALA A 108 14.88 -2.45 20.98
N LEU A 109 14.43 -1.57 21.88
CA LEU A 109 14.78 -0.16 21.86
C LEU A 109 16.31 -0.02 22.03
N ALA A 110 16.98 0.62 21.08
CA ALA A 110 18.43 0.78 21.08
C ALA A 110 18.86 2.12 21.69
N VAL A 111 18.22 3.23 21.27
CA VAL A 111 18.53 4.62 21.66
C VAL A 111 20.04 4.85 21.72
N ASP A 112 20.67 4.61 20.58
CA ASP A 112 22.11 4.74 20.37
C ASP A 112 22.40 5.49 19.06
N GLN A 113 23.66 5.49 18.61
CA GLN A 113 24.08 6.13 17.34
C GLN A 113 23.68 7.62 17.25
N PHE A 114 24.07 8.41 18.25
CA PHE A 114 23.82 9.85 18.28
C PHE A 114 24.70 10.60 17.29
N ALA A 115 24.10 11.46 16.48
CA ALA A 115 24.83 12.38 15.62
C ALA A 115 24.19 13.77 15.60
N ARG A 116 25.02 14.78 15.33
CA ARG A 116 24.53 16.13 15.03
C ARG A 116 24.34 16.28 13.53
N VAL A 117 23.21 16.84 13.16
CA VAL A 117 22.85 17.24 11.80
C VAL A 117 22.69 18.76 11.81
N GLN A 118 23.36 19.43 10.88
CA GLN A 118 23.27 20.89 10.80
C GLN A 118 21.95 21.28 10.12
N ILE A 119 21.02 21.83 10.90
CA ILE A 119 19.74 22.34 10.39
C ILE A 119 19.86 23.85 10.18
N SER A 120 19.38 24.34 9.04
CA SER A 120 19.44 25.78 8.74
C SER A 120 18.50 26.58 9.66
N PRO A 121 18.85 27.83 10.02
CA PRO A 121 17.97 28.67 10.85
C PRO A 121 16.59 28.89 10.24
N GLU A 122 16.48 28.94 8.91
CA GLU A 122 15.20 29.10 8.19
C GLU A 122 14.31 27.87 8.35
N VAL A 123 14.89 26.67 8.26
CA VAL A 123 14.17 25.42 8.51
C VAL A 123 13.72 25.36 9.98
N GLN A 124 14.60 25.73 10.92
CA GLN A 124 14.26 25.75 12.35
C GLN A 124 13.15 26.75 12.69
N ALA A 125 13.23 27.96 12.13
CA ALA A 125 12.22 29.00 12.32
C ALA A 125 10.91 28.68 11.58
N GLY A 126 10.98 27.85 10.54
CA GLY A 126 9.85 27.41 9.73
C GLY A 126 9.14 26.15 10.24
N ILE A 127 9.53 25.58 11.38
CA ILE A 127 8.81 24.44 11.98
C ILE A 127 7.36 24.84 12.25
N GLY A 128 6.42 23.96 11.88
CA GLY A 128 4.98 24.23 11.93
C GLY A 128 4.44 25.00 10.72
N GLN A 129 5.29 25.57 9.87
CA GLN A 129 4.88 26.18 8.59
C GLN A 129 4.77 25.13 7.49
N VAL A 130 4.09 25.49 6.40
CA VAL A 130 3.96 24.64 5.22
C VAL A 130 5.28 24.57 4.46
N TRP A 131 5.77 23.36 4.21
CA TRP A 131 6.92 23.06 3.37
C TRP A 131 6.61 21.97 2.37
N LEU A 132 7.26 22.01 1.20
CA LEU A 132 7.25 20.88 0.26
C LEU A 132 8.51 20.05 0.45
N SER A 133 8.38 18.76 0.72
CA SER A 133 9.52 17.86 0.87
C SER A 133 9.72 16.95 -0.32
N PHE A 134 10.98 16.71 -0.66
CA PHE A 134 11.39 15.81 -1.73
C PHE A 134 12.78 15.25 -1.47
N ILE A 135 13.07 14.10 -2.07
CA ILE A 135 14.39 13.48 -2.09
C ILE A 135 15.10 13.90 -3.37
N ASN A 136 16.40 14.16 -3.29
CA ASN A 136 17.27 14.33 -4.46
C ASN A 136 18.44 13.33 -4.39
N THR A 137 18.51 12.39 -5.34
CA THR A 137 19.54 11.35 -5.39
C THR A 137 20.71 11.80 -6.26
N SER A 138 21.96 11.55 -5.82
CA SER A 138 23.18 11.94 -6.54
C SER A 138 23.17 13.42 -6.98
N PRO A 139 23.14 14.38 -6.02
CA PRO A 139 23.30 15.78 -6.36
C PRO A 139 24.59 15.92 -7.17
N LYS A 140 24.52 16.46 -8.39
CA LYS A 140 25.71 16.76 -9.21
C LYS A 140 26.76 17.39 -8.29
N GLU A 141 27.97 16.83 -8.24
CA GLU A 141 29.11 17.74 -8.23
C GLU A 141 28.94 18.61 -9.47
N ALA A 142 28.75 19.91 -9.25
CA ALA A 142 28.43 20.87 -10.28
C ALA A 142 29.59 20.97 -11.29
N THR A 143 29.67 20.05 -12.25
CA THR A 143 30.52 20.24 -13.40
C THR A 143 29.86 21.28 -14.30
N ALA A 144 30.65 22.30 -14.65
CA ALA A 144 30.30 23.45 -15.47
C ALA A 144 29.78 23.08 -16.88
N THR A 145 29.78 21.79 -17.22
CA THR A 145 29.35 21.26 -18.51
C THR A 145 28.08 20.41 -18.32
N PRO A 146 26.92 20.86 -18.83
CA PRO A 146 25.76 19.98 -19.00
C PRO A 146 26.12 18.83 -19.94
N GLY A 147 26.07 17.58 -19.47
CA GLY A 147 26.22 16.38 -20.33
C GLY A 147 27.39 15.44 -20.03
N THR A 148 28.29 15.73 -19.09
CA THR A 148 29.36 14.78 -18.70
C THR A 148 28.88 13.87 -17.55
N PRO A 149 28.90 12.52 -17.70
CA PRO A 149 28.57 11.60 -16.61
C PRO A 149 29.57 11.78 -15.46
N VAL A 150 29.06 12.10 -14.27
CA VAL A 150 29.83 12.07 -13.01
C VAL A 150 29.40 10.81 -12.26
N ALA A 151 30.32 10.17 -11.54
CA ALA A 151 30.00 9.00 -10.73
C ALA A 151 28.89 9.34 -9.72
N ALA A 152 27.87 8.48 -9.64
CA ALA A 152 26.80 8.61 -8.64
C ALA A 152 27.41 8.59 -7.24
N THR A 153 27.05 9.55 -6.38
CA THR A 153 27.64 9.68 -5.04
C THR A 153 27.07 8.69 -4.02
N ASN A 154 26.32 7.68 -4.45
CA ASN A 154 25.58 6.72 -3.61
C ASN A 154 24.84 7.34 -2.40
N THR A 155 24.49 8.63 -2.51
CA THR A 155 23.82 9.42 -1.49
C THR A 155 22.57 10.08 -2.04
N GLU A 156 21.65 10.38 -1.14
CA GLU A 156 20.45 11.13 -1.38
C GLU A 156 20.27 12.22 -0.31
N THR A 157 19.67 13.34 -0.69
CA THR A 157 19.44 14.45 0.22
C THR A 157 17.94 14.65 0.38
N ILE A 158 17.48 14.69 1.63
CA ILE A 158 16.12 15.13 1.95
C ILE A 158 16.11 16.65 1.96
N ASN A 159 15.23 17.25 1.17
CA ASN A 159 15.13 18.69 0.99
C ASN A 159 13.75 19.20 1.44
N LEU A 160 13.71 20.48 1.87
CA LEU A 160 12.50 21.26 2.06
C LEU A 160 12.51 22.46 1.12
N ALA A 161 11.45 22.64 0.35
CA ALA A 161 11.22 23.80 -0.48
C ALA A 161 10.13 24.70 0.12
N SER A 162 10.31 26.01 0.00
CA SER A 162 9.26 26.97 0.31
C SER A 162 7.99 26.67 -0.51
N PRO A 163 6.78 27.03 -0.06
CA PRO A 163 5.54 26.72 -0.80
C PRO A 163 5.51 27.27 -2.22
N ASP A 164 6.15 28.41 -2.45
CA ASP A 164 6.29 29.01 -3.76
C ASP A 164 7.43 28.40 -4.61
N GLY A 165 8.15 27.42 -4.09
CA GLY A 165 9.25 26.71 -4.74
C GLY A 165 10.47 27.57 -5.06
N ARG A 166 10.64 28.73 -4.43
CA ARG A 166 11.76 29.64 -4.71
C ARG A 166 13.02 29.31 -3.91
N LEU A 167 12.86 28.80 -2.70
CA LEU A 167 13.96 28.46 -1.80
C LEU A 167 13.93 26.96 -1.53
N ILE A 168 15.11 26.34 -1.53
CA ILE A 168 15.31 24.91 -1.25
C ILE A 168 16.40 24.82 -0.19
N TYR A 169 16.11 24.10 0.89
CA TYR A 169 17.00 23.86 2.02
C TYR A 169 17.28 22.37 2.16
N PRO A 170 18.55 21.92 2.07
CA PRO A 170 18.90 20.54 2.40
C PRO A 170 18.75 20.32 3.91
N VAL A 171 18.16 19.20 4.31
CA VAL A 171 17.94 18.84 5.72
C VAL A 171 18.97 17.82 6.18
N ILE A 172 19.09 16.70 5.45
CA ILE A 172 19.99 15.60 5.80
C ILE A 172 20.42 14.86 4.53
N GLU A 173 21.68 14.43 4.49
CA GLU A 173 22.22 13.53 3.47
C GLU A 173 22.27 12.10 4.04
N LEU A 174 21.76 11.16 3.27
CA LEU A 174 21.59 9.75 3.64
C LEU A 174 22.16 8.86 2.52
N PRO A 175 22.46 7.58 2.79
CA PRO A 175 22.75 6.60 1.74
C PRO A 175 21.56 6.50 0.77
N ALA A 176 21.84 6.39 -0.54
CA ALA A 176 20.81 6.31 -1.58
C ALA A 176 19.94 5.03 -1.50
N SER A 177 20.33 4.05 -0.71
CA SER A 177 19.51 2.87 -0.37
C SER A 177 18.36 3.18 0.59
N THR A 178 18.32 4.36 1.21
CA THR A 178 17.23 4.77 2.10
C THR A 178 15.92 4.96 1.33
N GLY A 179 15.96 5.64 0.18
CA GLY A 179 14.81 5.86 -0.69
C GLY A 179 13.64 6.57 0.01
N ALA A 180 12.41 6.26 -0.38
CA ALA A 180 11.21 6.91 0.17
C ALA A 180 10.84 6.49 1.62
N ARG A 181 11.74 5.82 2.35
CA ARG A 181 11.49 5.30 3.71
C ARG A 181 11.76 6.37 4.77
N VAL A 182 11.11 7.52 4.58
CA VAL A 182 11.23 8.73 5.38
C VAL A 182 9.83 9.24 5.75
N TYR A 183 9.67 9.64 7.01
CA TYR A 183 8.36 9.90 7.61
C TYR A 183 8.44 11.15 8.49
N TRP A 184 7.86 12.25 8.01
CA TRP A 184 7.79 13.51 8.73
C TRP A 184 6.74 13.47 9.84
N SER A 185 7.05 14.08 10.99
CA SER A 185 6.02 14.42 11.97
C SER A 185 5.05 15.45 11.37
N PRO A 186 3.77 15.47 11.81
CA PRO A 186 2.77 16.36 11.21
C PRO A 186 3.12 17.86 11.26
N ASP A 187 3.88 18.27 12.28
CA ASP A 187 4.36 19.65 12.47
C ASP A 187 5.72 19.93 11.80
N GLY A 188 6.36 18.92 11.22
CA GLY A 188 7.70 19.03 10.62
C GLY A 188 8.84 19.20 11.64
N ALA A 189 8.58 19.05 12.94
CA ALA A 189 9.63 19.17 13.97
C ALA A 189 10.57 17.96 14.00
N TYR A 190 10.11 16.81 13.51
CA TYR A 190 10.87 15.57 13.47
C TYR A 190 10.81 14.89 12.10
N LEU A 191 11.89 14.17 11.78
CA LEU A 191 11.99 13.29 10.63
C LEU A 191 12.39 11.90 11.09
N ALA A 192 11.53 10.90 10.90
CA ALA A 192 11.91 9.50 11.05
C ALA A 192 12.40 8.93 9.72
N TYR A 193 13.46 8.12 9.73
CA TYR A 193 14.02 7.54 8.50
C TYR A 193 14.65 6.18 8.78
N PHE A 194 14.68 5.30 7.79
CA PHE A 194 15.24 3.96 7.93
C PHE A 194 16.59 3.83 7.21
N LEU A 195 17.60 3.31 7.90
CA LEU A 195 18.89 2.98 7.29
C LEU A 195 19.02 1.47 7.05
N GLU A 196 19.34 1.08 5.82
CA GLU A 196 19.63 -0.29 5.38
C GLU A 196 21.12 -0.64 5.40
N GLU A 197 21.98 0.36 5.58
CA GLU A 197 23.43 0.21 5.57
C GLU A 197 24.05 0.77 6.86
N GLY A 198 25.24 0.27 7.22
CA GLY A 198 25.91 0.66 8.45
C GLY A 198 25.15 0.20 9.70
N ALA A 199 24.91 1.13 10.63
CA ALA A 199 24.11 0.87 11.81
C ALA A 199 22.61 0.85 11.44
N ARG A 200 22.15 -0.28 10.88
CA ARG A 200 20.77 -0.44 10.41
C ARG A 200 19.74 -0.15 11.48
N GLY A 201 18.62 0.43 11.08
CA GLY A 201 17.52 0.70 11.99
C GLY A 201 16.63 1.87 11.62
N LEU A 202 15.63 2.11 12.46
CA LEU A 202 14.79 3.31 12.40
C LEU A 202 15.41 4.40 13.26
N TYR A 203 15.62 5.55 12.64
CA TYR A 203 16.15 6.76 13.26
C TYR A 203 15.07 7.82 13.38
N ALA A 204 15.28 8.75 14.31
CA ALA A 204 14.51 9.99 14.41
C ALA A 204 15.46 11.19 14.57
N LEU A 205 15.29 12.18 13.71
CA LEU A 205 15.97 13.47 13.74
C LEU A 205 15.04 14.54 14.31
N ASP A 206 15.48 15.24 15.35
CA ASP A 206 14.85 16.45 15.87
C ASP A 206 15.43 17.69 15.17
N LEU A 207 14.60 18.39 14.40
CA LEU A 207 15.06 19.53 13.61
C LEU A 207 15.36 20.77 14.47
N ARG A 208 14.80 20.87 15.69
CA ARG A 208 14.95 22.06 16.55
C ARG A 208 16.35 22.18 17.11
N ASN A 209 17.00 21.06 17.37
CA ASN A 209 18.36 20.99 17.93
C ASN A 209 19.35 20.27 16.99
N GLY A 210 18.88 19.66 15.90
CA GLY A 210 19.71 18.97 14.93
C GLY A 210 20.33 17.69 15.51
N ILE A 211 19.58 16.94 16.32
CA ILE A 211 20.05 15.69 16.92
C ILE A 211 19.29 14.53 16.28
N THR A 212 20.03 13.56 15.73
CA THR A 212 19.47 12.27 15.28
C THR A 212 19.90 11.14 16.20
N ILE A 213 18.99 10.20 16.42
CA ILE A 213 19.19 9.00 17.25
C ILE A 213 18.60 7.78 16.55
N ARG A 214 19.20 6.60 16.79
CA ARG A 214 18.59 5.33 16.38
C ARG A 214 17.61 4.86 17.44
N LEU A 215 16.33 4.77 17.10
CA LEU A 215 15.28 4.25 17.98
C LEU A 215 15.38 2.73 18.09
N PHE A 216 15.43 2.03 16.95
CA PHE A 216 15.43 0.58 16.90
C PHE A 216 16.54 0.07 16.00
N ALA A 217 17.31 -0.91 16.47
CA ALA A 217 18.26 -1.66 15.65
C ALA A 217 17.54 -2.83 14.98
N MET A 218 17.24 -2.71 13.69
CA MET A 218 16.51 -3.73 12.94
C MET A 218 16.88 -3.74 11.46
N ASP A 219 16.75 -4.91 10.83
CA ASP A 219 17.17 -5.13 9.45
C ASP A 219 16.11 -4.71 8.41
N ALA A 220 14.83 -4.63 8.79
CA ALA A 220 13.76 -4.19 7.88
C ALA A 220 12.56 -3.60 8.66
N LEU A 221 11.83 -2.67 8.00
CA LEU A 221 10.46 -2.27 8.40
C LEU A 221 9.40 -3.25 7.84
N ASN A 222 9.87 -4.34 7.26
CA ASN A 222 9.04 -5.41 6.73
C ASN A 222 9.08 -6.56 7.73
N PRO A 223 8.26 -6.51 8.81
CA PRO A 223 8.39 -7.44 9.92
C PRO A 223 8.41 -8.90 9.47
N ARG A 224 7.63 -9.34 8.46
CA ARG A 224 7.61 -10.75 7.98
C ARG A 224 7.16 -10.94 6.52
N GLY A 225 7.36 -9.96 5.65
CA GLY A 225 6.84 -9.94 4.27
C GLY A 225 5.71 -8.93 4.05
N ILE A 226 5.12 -8.41 5.13
CA ILE A 226 4.15 -7.31 5.12
C ILE A 226 4.85 -5.97 5.38
N VAL A 227 4.73 -5.04 4.44
CA VAL A 227 5.25 -3.67 4.58
C VAL A 227 4.35 -2.89 5.54
N SER A 228 4.85 -2.52 6.71
CA SER A 228 4.12 -1.71 7.70
C SER A 228 4.92 -0.48 8.08
N GLU A 229 4.58 0.65 7.45
CA GLU A 229 5.26 1.92 7.67
C GLU A 229 5.03 2.44 9.10
N PRO A 230 6.03 3.11 9.71
CA PRO A 230 5.83 3.87 10.95
C PRO A 230 4.74 4.93 10.79
N SER A 231 3.93 5.13 11.83
CA SER A 231 2.87 6.16 11.82
C SER A 231 3.06 7.13 12.98
N TRP A 232 3.09 8.42 12.67
CA TRP A 232 3.13 9.47 13.67
C TRP A 232 1.74 9.68 14.29
N SER A 233 1.71 9.92 15.60
CA SER A 233 0.53 10.48 16.24
C SER A 233 0.26 11.89 15.69
N PRO A 234 -1.01 12.34 15.62
CA PRO A 234 -1.33 13.64 15.01
C PRO A 234 -0.68 14.82 15.73
N ASP A 235 -0.39 14.68 17.02
CA ASP A 235 0.32 15.65 17.84
C ASP A 235 1.86 15.58 17.71
N GLY A 236 2.40 14.67 16.91
CA GLY A 236 3.83 14.51 16.64
C GLY A 236 4.64 13.95 17.82
N ARG A 237 3.99 13.48 18.89
CA ARG A 237 4.67 13.03 20.11
C ARG A 237 5.07 11.56 20.11
N GLN A 238 4.45 10.74 19.27
CA GLN A 238 4.65 9.30 19.25
C GLN A 238 4.78 8.79 17.82
N ILE A 239 5.60 7.77 17.66
CA ILE A 239 5.73 6.96 16.47
C ILE A 239 5.22 5.57 16.82
N THR A 240 4.26 5.04 16.06
CA THR A 240 3.85 3.65 16.14
C THR A 240 4.57 2.82 15.10
N VAL A 241 5.05 1.64 15.50
CA VAL A 241 5.83 0.73 14.65
C VAL A 241 5.40 -0.71 14.92
N ALA A 242 5.22 -1.50 13.87
CA ALA A 242 5.00 -2.94 14.00
C ALA A 242 6.36 -3.63 14.14
N LEU A 243 6.58 -4.35 15.24
CA LEU A 243 7.85 -5.01 15.53
C LEU A 243 7.62 -6.51 15.76
N THR A 244 8.53 -7.32 15.22
CA THR A 244 8.54 -8.76 15.51
C THR A 244 8.84 -9.00 16.97
N THR A 245 8.01 -9.83 17.60
CA THR A 245 8.32 -10.45 18.88
C THR A 245 8.93 -11.84 18.60
N ALA A 246 9.00 -12.69 19.62
CA ALA A 246 9.47 -14.06 19.49
C ALA A 246 8.74 -14.86 18.39
N TYR A 247 7.41 -14.76 18.30
CA TYR A 247 6.60 -15.61 17.41
C TYR A 247 5.53 -14.86 16.63
N ASP A 248 5.19 -13.64 17.04
CA ASP A 248 4.14 -12.80 16.50
C ASP A 248 4.69 -11.40 16.13
N VAL A 249 3.80 -10.47 15.80
CA VAL A 249 4.15 -9.06 15.56
C VAL A 249 3.16 -8.22 16.33
N ASP A 250 3.69 -7.33 17.16
CA ASP A 250 2.88 -6.40 17.95
C ASP A 250 3.11 -4.97 17.47
N ILE A 251 2.14 -4.09 17.78
CA ILE A 251 2.27 -2.67 17.53
C ILE A 251 2.83 -1.99 18.78
N PHE A 252 3.95 -1.32 18.61
CA PHE A 252 4.60 -0.55 19.66
C PHE A 252 4.43 0.95 19.41
N SER A 253 4.51 1.74 20.48
CA SER A 253 4.57 3.19 20.46
C SER A 253 5.85 3.65 21.15
N VAL A 254 6.49 4.69 20.62
CA VAL A 254 7.70 5.30 21.17
C VAL A 254 7.72 6.80 20.91
N GLY A 255 8.31 7.58 21.82
CA GLY A 255 8.66 8.97 21.57
C GLY A 255 9.81 9.09 20.57
N PRO A 256 9.92 10.22 19.83
CA PRO A 256 11.01 10.43 18.89
C PRO A 256 12.38 10.59 19.56
N ASP A 257 12.42 10.78 20.88
CA ASP A 257 13.60 10.77 21.74
C ASP A 257 13.89 9.38 22.34
N GLY A 258 13.09 8.36 22.00
CA GLY A 258 13.14 7.02 22.56
C GLY A 258 12.37 6.84 23.87
N ALA A 259 11.78 7.90 24.44
CA ALA A 259 11.02 7.81 25.68
C ALA A 259 9.67 7.12 25.47
N ASN A 260 9.02 6.73 26.57
CA ASN A 260 7.65 6.19 26.56
C ASN A 260 7.42 4.98 25.63
N PHE A 261 8.45 4.16 25.43
CA PHE A 261 8.33 2.92 24.66
C PHE A 261 7.34 1.95 25.31
N ARG A 262 6.33 1.51 24.56
CA ARG A 262 5.25 0.64 25.04
C ARG A 262 4.73 -0.30 23.96
N ASN A 263 4.36 -1.52 24.34
CA ASN A 263 3.62 -2.45 23.49
C ASN A 263 2.11 -2.17 23.64
N LEU A 264 1.42 -1.89 22.54
CA LEU A 264 0.01 -1.47 22.50
C LEU A 264 -0.98 -2.62 22.32
N THR A 265 -0.58 -3.72 21.69
CA THR A 265 -1.51 -4.80 21.29
C THR A 265 -1.37 -6.08 22.10
N GLN A 266 -0.15 -6.41 22.52
CA GLN A 266 0.18 -7.52 23.43
C GLN A 266 -0.65 -8.79 23.19
N HIS A 267 -0.61 -9.32 21.96
CA HIS A 267 -1.37 -10.50 21.58
C HIS A 267 -0.50 -11.48 20.80
N GLY A 268 -0.77 -12.78 20.92
CA GLY A 268 -0.03 -13.81 20.15
C GLY A 268 -0.31 -13.81 18.64
N ALA A 269 -0.96 -12.78 18.12
CA ALA A 269 -1.39 -12.64 16.72
C ALA A 269 -0.49 -11.65 16.00
N PHE A 270 -0.55 -11.63 14.67
CA PHE A 270 0.13 -10.63 13.90
C PHE A 270 -0.71 -9.36 13.75
N ASP A 271 -0.19 -8.26 14.30
CA ASP A 271 -0.78 -6.93 14.24
C ASP A 271 0.06 -6.00 13.34
N PHE A 272 -0.57 -5.45 12.29
CA PHE A 272 0.09 -4.65 11.26
C PHE A 272 -0.66 -3.36 10.95
N TRP A 273 -0.02 -2.48 10.16
CA TRP A 273 -0.64 -1.31 9.53
C TRP A 273 -1.32 -0.36 10.53
N ALA A 274 -0.61 -0.05 11.61
CA ALA A 274 -1.05 0.92 12.61
C ALA A 274 -1.24 2.31 11.98
N ARG A 275 -2.43 2.91 12.12
CA ARG A 275 -2.76 4.23 11.56
C ARG A 275 -3.56 5.05 12.56
N TRP A 276 -3.03 6.21 12.96
CA TRP A 276 -3.71 7.12 13.88
C TRP A 276 -4.92 7.79 13.23
N SER A 277 -6.01 7.94 14.00
CA SER A 277 -7.10 8.83 13.61
C SER A 277 -6.61 10.28 13.57
N PRO A 278 -7.13 11.14 12.69
CA PRO A 278 -6.72 12.54 12.61
C PRO A 278 -6.80 13.32 13.93
N ASP A 279 -7.72 12.96 14.83
CA ASP A 279 -7.89 13.56 16.15
C ASP A 279 -7.07 12.87 17.27
N GLY A 280 -6.39 11.78 16.97
CA GLY A 280 -5.54 11.03 17.91
C GLY A 280 -6.28 10.19 18.95
N ARG A 281 -7.62 10.11 18.88
CA ARG A 281 -8.41 9.28 19.83
C ARG A 281 -8.25 7.79 19.59
N TYR A 282 -7.96 7.40 18.35
CA TYR A 282 -7.97 6.03 17.91
C TYR A 282 -6.71 5.67 17.14
N LEU A 283 -6.32 4.39 17.21
CA LEU A 283 -5.32 3.77 16.35
C LEU A 283 -5.98 2.58 15.65
N ALA A 284 -6.20 2.69 14.34
CA ALA A 284 -6.66 1.56 13.53
C ALA A 284 -5.49 0.63 13.21
N PHE A 285 -5.74 -0.66 13.14
CA PHE A 285 -4.76 -1.66 12.74
C PHE A 285 -5.43 -2.91 12.20
N VAL A 286 -4.65 -3.82 11.63
CA VAL A 286 -5.12 -5.09 11.09
C VAL A 286 -4.52 -6.22 11.89
N SER A 287 -5.35 -7.20 12.26
CA SER A 287 -4.94 -8.33 13.09
C SER A 287 -5.50 -9.64 12.56
N ASP A 288 -4.68 -10.69 12.57
CA ASP A 288 -5.15 -12.04 12.24
C ASP A 288 -5.74 -12.79 13.45
N ARG A 289 -5.91 -12.12 14.61
CA ARG A 289 -6.33 -12.73 15.89
C ARG A 289 -7.64 -13.52 15.84
N ASP A 290 -8.52 -13.22 14.89
CA ASP A 290 -9.77 -13.97 14.66
C ASP A 290 -9.55 -15.31 13.97
N ARG A 291 -8.54 -15.36 13.09
CA ARG A 291 -8.16 -16.57 12.37
C ARG A 291 -7.18 -17.40 13.18
N CYS A 292 -6.30 -16.74 13.92
CA CYS A 292 -5.33 -17.39 14.76
C CYS A 292 -5.22 -16.76 16.15
N LEU A 293 -5.50 -17.55 17.19
CA LEU A 293 -5.37 -17.09 18.57
C LEU A 293 -3.92 -16.82 18.96
N THR A 294 -2.99 -17.68 18.51
CA THR A 294 -1.56 -17.49 18.80
C THR A 294 -0.66 -18.16 17.77
N TRP A 295 0.48 -17.54 17.49
CA TRP A 295 1.56 -18.10 16.68
C TRP A 295 2.69 -18.70 17.51
N GLN A 296 2.58 -18.69 18.83
CA GLN A 296 3.54 -19.35 19.71
C GLN A 296 3.47 -20.88 19.49
N PRO A 297 4.57 -21.55 19.10
CA PRO A 297 4.57 -23.00 18.92
C PRO A 297 4.10 -23.72 20.19
N ASN A 298 3.32 -24.79 20.00
CA ASN A 298 2.83 -25.66 21.08
C ASN A 298 1.90 -25.00 22.13
N ALA A 299 1.60 -23.70 22.02
CA ALA A 299 0.59 -23.05 22.85
C ALA A 299 -0.84 -23.57 22.54
N PRO A 300 -1.77 -23.58 23.52
CA PRO A 300 -3.16 -23.89 23.28
C PRO A 300 -3.77 -22.94 22.23
N GLY A 301 -4.43 -23.50 21.21
CA GLY A 301 -5.01 -22.70 20.11
C GLY A 301 -3.98 -22.15 19.12
N SER A 302 -2.73 -22.62 19.18
CA SER A 302 -1.69 -22.21 18.23
C SER A 302 -1.97 -22.68 16.81
N CYS A 303 -1.80 -21.79 15.84
CA CYS A 303 -1.84 -22.12 14.41
C CYS A 303 -0.45 -22.34 13.82
N TYR A 304 0.59 -22.25 14.63
CA TYR A 304 1.94 -22.50 14.17
C TYR A 304 2.07 -23.95 13.66
N THR A 305 2.40 -24.08 12.37
CA THR A 305 3.00 -25.30 11.82
C THR A 305 4.16 -24.89 10.90
N PRO A 306 5.18 -25.75 10.72
CA PRO A 306 6.27 -25.47 9.79
C PRO A 306 5.83 -25.23 8.34
N GLU A 307 4.68 -25.78 7.94
CA GLU A 307 4.16 -25.74 6.57
C GLU A 307 3.16 -24.60 6.31
N ILE A 308 2.59 -23.98 7.34
CA ILE A 308 1.61 -22.90 7.16
C ILE A 308 2.32 -21.59 6.82
N SER A 309 1.96 -21.00 5.70
CA SER A 309 2.30 -19.61 5.38
C SER A 309 1.60 -18.69 6.38
N GLN A 310 2.38 -17.76 6.89
CA GLN A 310 1.90 -16.67 7.73
C GLN A 310 0.79 -15.84 7.07
N PRO A 311 -0.01 -15.09 7.85
CA PRO A 311 -1.07 -14.28 7.28
C PRO A 311 -0.50 -13.19 6.39
N ASP A 312 -1.19 -12.91 5.30
CA ASP A 312 -0.96 -11.80 4.37
C ASP A 312 -1.83 -10.57 4.68
N GLY A 313 -2.63 -10.66 5.75
CA GLY A 313 -3.63 -9.67 6.14
C GLY A 313 -4.33 -10.06 7.43
N GLY A 314 -5.52 -9.52 7.66
CA GLY A 314 -6.31 -9.78 8.86
C GLY A 314 -7.63 -9.05 8.87
N ASN A 315 -8.29 -9.01 10.03
CA ASN A 315 -9.49 -8.20 10.25
C ASN A 315 -9.11 -6.80 10.77
N PRO A 316 -9.89 -5.75 10.48
CA PRO A 316 -9.64 -4.41 10.99
C PRO A 316 -10.09 -4.28 12.46
N TYR A 317 -9.22 -3.66 13.26
CA TYR A 317 -9.42 -3.32 14.66
C TYR A 317 -9.15 -1.84 14.91
N VAL A 318 -9.66 -1.35 16.04
CA VAL A 318 -9.26 -0.06 16.58
C VAL A 318 -8.86 -0.20 18.04
N LEU A 319 -7.80 0.50 18.42
CA LEU A 319 -7.41 0.76 19.80
C LEU A 319 -7.88 2.17 20.17
N GLU A 320 -8.70 2.29 21.21
CA GLU A 320 -9.01 3.57 21.83
C GLU A 320 -7.88 3.98 22.77
N ILE A 321 -7.21 5.09 22.45
CA ILE A 321 -5.94 5.48 23.08
C ILE A 321 -6.12 5.85 24.55
N ALA A 322 -7.26 6.44 24.91
CA ALA A 322 -7.55 6.86 26.27
C ALA A 322 -7.80 5.69 27.22
N THR A 323 -8.45 4.62 26.74
CA THR A 323 -8.88 3.49 27.58
C THR A 323 -8.01 2.26 27.43
N GLY A 324 -7.24 2.15 26.33
CA GLY A 324 -6.51 0.94 25.99
C GLY A 324 -7.40 -0.16 25.39
N THR A 325 -8.69 0.13 25.12
CA THR A 325 -9.64 -0.88 24.65
C THR A 325 -9.42 -1.17 23.17
N ILE A 326 -9.27 -2.46 22.84
CA ILE A 326 -9.21 -2.94 21.46
C ILE A 326 -10.57 -3.48 21.04
N ILE A 327 -11.08 -3.01 19.90
CA ILE A 327 -12.41 -3.33 19.37
C ILE A 327 -12.28 -3.79 17.93
N LYS A 328 -12.87 -4.94 17.61
CA LYS A 328 -13.01 -5.41 16.22
C LYS A 328 -14.01 -4.51 15.47
N LEU A 329 -13.62 -4.04 14.29
CA LEU A 329 -14.44 -3.12 13.50
C LEU A 329 -15.32 -3.83 12.48
N ALA A 330 -14.80 -4.88 11.83
CA ALA A 330 -15.52 -5.59 10.78
C ALA A 330 -15.07 -7.05 10.64
N ASP A 331 -16.01 -7.93 10.28
CA ASP A 331 -15.75 -9.31 9.84
C ASP A 331 -15.36 -9.35 8.35
N VAL A 332 -14.37 -8.55 7.97
CA VAL A 332 -13.83 -8.46 6.60
C VAL A 332 -12.34 -8.69 6.64
N TRP A 333 -11.82 -9.60 5.82
CA TRP A 333 -10.39 -9.80 5.64
C TRP A 333 -9.83 -8.74 4.71
N VAL A 334 -8.78 -8.05 5.15
CA VAL A 334 -8.11 -6.98 4.42
C VAL A 334 -6.62 -7.30 4.28
N ILE A 335 -6.06 -6.95 3.13
CA ILE A 335 -4.64 -7.18 2.78
C ILE A 335 -3.91 -5.87 2.49
N GLU A 336 -4.49 -4.75 2.89
CA GLU A 336 -3.92 -3.42 2.75
C GLU A 336 -4.27 -2.55 3.97
N PRO A 337 -3.47 -1.51 4.26
CA PRO A 337 -3.67 -0.69 5.45
C PRO A 337 -5.03 0.03 5.41
N PRO A 338 -5.74 0.13 6.54
CA PRO A 338 -6.98 0.89 6.61
C PRO A 338 -6.69 2.40 6.49
N LEU A 339 -7.61 3.13 5.86
CA LEU A 339 -7.47 4.57 5.59
C LEU A 339 -8.50 5.37 6.38
N TRP A 340 -8.05 6.30 7.22
CA TRP A 340 -8.97 7.25 7.87
C TRP A 340 -9.55 8.23 6.85
N VAL A 341 -10.88 8.26 6.76
CA VAL A 341 -11.64 9.21 5.94
C VAL A 341 -12.00 10.45 6.76
N THR A 342 -12.42 10.23 8.00
CA THR A 342 -12.64 11.27 9.00
C THR A 342 -12.07 10.81 10.34
N SER A 343 -12.26 11.59 11.40
CA SER A 343 -11.86 11.18 12.75
C SER A 343 -12.66 10.00 13.34
N SER A 344 -13.72 9.56 12.67
CA SER A 344 -14.56 8.44 13.10
C SER A 344 -14.95 7.48 11.98
N GLN A 345 -14.44 7.68 10.77
CA GLN A 345 -14.74 6.82 9.63
C GLN A 345 -13.45 6.28 9.01
N LEU A 346 -13.46 4.99 8.70
CA LEU A 346 -12.34 4.25 8.16
C LEU A 346 -12.77 3.58 6.85
N SER A 347 -12.00 3.79 5.79
CA SER A 347 -12.15 3.07 4.54
C SER A 347 -11.28 1.81 4.58
N ILE A 348 -11.85 0.71 4.12
CA ILE A 348 -11.17 -0.57 3.99
C ILE A 348 -11.57 -1.22 2.66
N ILE A 349 -10.67 -1.96 2.05
CA ILE A 349 -10.96 -2.78 0.88
C ILE A 349 -10.86 -4.24 1.30
N GLY A 350 -12.00 -4.93 1.24
CA GLY A 350 -12.10 -6.35 1.55
C GLY A 350 -12.04 -7.20 0.28
N GLY A 351 -11.43 -8.38 0.39
CA GLY A 351 -11.37 -9.36 -0.69
C GLY A 351 -10.85 -10.69 -0.15
N VAL A 352 -11.22 -11.80 -0.78
CA VAL A 352 -10.78 -13.12 -0.34
C VAL A 352 -9.36 -13.37 -0.88
N PRO A 353 -8.32 -13.50 -0.04
CA PRO A 353 -6.94 -13.58 -0.51
C PRO A 353 -6.65 -14.74 -1.47
N GLN A 354 -7.38 -15.84 -1.30
CA GLN A 354 -7.14 -17.07 -2.07
C GLN A 354 -8.08 -17.25 -3.26
N ASP A 355 -9.11 -16.39 -3.38
CA ASP A 355 -10.07 -16.47 -4.46
C ASP A 355 -10.06 -15.17 -5.26
N LEU A 356 -9.17 -15.12 -6.26
CA LEU A 356 -9.09 -14.00 -7.20
C LEU A 356 -10.38 -13.83 -8.03
N SER A 357 -11.26 -14.83 -8.08
CA SER A 357 -12.56 -14.72 -8.75
C SER A 357 -13.62 -14.04 -7.88
N ALA A 358 -13.41 -13.93 -6.56
CA ALA A 358 -14.35 -13.29 -5.64
C ALA A 358 -14.35 -11.75 -5.72
N GLY A 359 -13.38 -11.14 -6.41
CA GLY A 359 -13.24 -9.69 -6.52
C GLY A 359 -12.90 -9.01 -5.19
N SER A 360 -12.98 -7.68 -5.17
CA SER A 360 -12.88 -6.90 -3.92
C SER A 360 -14.02 -5.89 -3.79
N THR A 361 -14.31 -5.50 -2.55
CA THR A 361 -15.35 -4.55 -2.19
C THR A 361 -14.75 -3.45 -1.32
N LEU A 362 -15.01 -2.19 -1.68
CA LEU A 362 -14.68 -1.02 -0.89
C LEU A 362 -15.76 -0.80 0.16
N TYR A 363 -15.35 -0.63 1.41
CA TYR A 363 -16.24 -0.36 2.53
C TYR A 363 -15.87 0.95 3.24
N LEU A 364 -16.87 1.52 3.90
CA LEU A 364 -16.74 2.60 4.87
C LEU A 364 -17.26 2.10 6.22
N VAL A 365 -16.42 2.19 7.24
CA VAL A 365 -16.70 1.78 8.62
C VAL A 365 -16.89 3.01 9.48
N ASP A 366 -18.01 3.12 10.18
CA ASP A 366 -18.19 4.08 11.28
C ASP A 366 -17.70 3.45 12.58
N VAL A 367 -16.60 3.97 13.12
CA VAL A 367 -15.92 3.44 14.32
C VAL A 367 -16.79 3.57 15.56
N ASN A 368 -17.53 4.68 15.70
CA ASN A 368 -18.34 4.93 16.89
C ASN A 368 -19.61 4.08 16.88
N ARG A 369 -20.26 3.96 15.70
CA ARG A 369 -21.49 3.17 15.54
C ARG A 369 -21.23 1.69 15.32
N ARG A 370 -19.99 1.30 15.05
CA ARG A 370 -19.59 -0.06 14.64
C ARG A 370 -20.41 -0.54 13.44
N ALA A 371 -20.61 0.36 12.49
CA ALA A 371 -21.43 0.11 11.31
C ALA A 371 -20.54 0.01 10.07
N LEU A 372 -20.70 -1.08 9.32
CA LEU A 372 -20.01 -1.33 8.06
C LEU A 372 -20.97 -1.04 6.89
N ARG A 373 -20.51 -0.27 5.90
CA ARG A 373 -21.25 0.01 4.66
C ARG A 373 -20.41 -0.36 3.45
N ALA A 374 -20.95 -1.13 2.52
CA ALA A 374 -20.35 -1.30 1.20
C ALA A 374 -20.55 -0.03 0.37
N ILE A 375 -19.48 0.50 -0.20
CA ILE A 375 -19.48 1.71 -1.03
C ILE A 375 -19.49 1.31 -2.51
N SER A 376 -18.69 0.32 -2.87
CA SER A 376 -18.73 -0.29 -4.19
C SER A 376 -19.76 -1.40 -4.24
N ASN A 377 -20.17 -1.76 -5.45
CA ASN A 377 -20.93 -2.99 -5.68
C ASN A 377 -20.09 -4.20 -5.24
N GLN A 378 -20.73 -5.25 -4.73
CA GLN A 378 -20.05 -6.54 -4.61
C GLN A 378 -19.82 -7.09 -6.01
N GLN A 379 -18.58 -7.48 -6.31
CA GLN A 379 -18.13 -7.80 -7.66
C GLN A 379 -18.02 -9.32 -7.84
N PRO A 380 -19.06 -10.04 -8.31
CA PRO A 380 -19.05 -11.50 -8.43
C PRO A 380 -18.17 -12.05 -9.58
N ASN A 381 -17.46 -11.18 -10.31
CA ASN A 381 -16.75 -11.53 -11.55
C ASN A 381 -15.24 -11.27 -11.47
N GLY A 382 -14.65 -11.26 -10.28
CA GLY A 382 -13.22 -11.00 -10.09
C GLY A 382 -12.80 -9.55 -10.30
N THR A 383 -13.74 -8.60 -10.46
CA THR A 383 -13.39 -7.17 -10.54
C THR A 383 -12.71 -6.74 -9.24
N ARG A 384 -11.53 -6.15 -9.38
CA ARG A 384 -10.75 -5.66 -8.24
C ARG A 384 -10.86 -4.15 -8.14
N ILE A 385 -11.25 -3.69 -6.98
CA ILE A 385 -11.12 -2.30 -6.59
C ILE A 385 -9.70 -2.08 -6.14
N VAL A 386 -9.09 -1.04 -6.71
CA VAL A 386 -7.77 -0.58 -6.33
C VAL A 386 -7.79 0.93 -6.18
N ARG A 387 -7.03 1.42 -5.21
CA ARG A 387 -6.69 2.84 -5.03
C ARG A 387 -7.92 3.72 -4.83
N GLU A 388 -8.44 3.71 -3.62
CA GLU A 388 -9.39 4.69 -3.13
C GLU A 388 -8.69 6.01 -2.78
N SER A 389 -9.34 7.12 -3.10
CA SER A 389 -8.97 8.46 -2.65
C SER A 389 -10.23 9.21 -2.29
N TRP A 390 -10.38 9.54 -1.00
CA TRP A 390 -11.55 10.20 -0.45
C TRP A 390 -11.41 11.72 -0.51
N SER A 391 -12.53 12.41 -0.75
CA SER A 391 -12.60 13.86 -0.61
C SER A 391 -12.30 14.27 0.82
N THR A 392 -11.79 15.49 1.00
CA THR A 392 -11.38 16.01 2.31
C THR A 392 -12.51 16.11 3.32
N ASP A 393 -13.76 16.22 2.85
CA ASP A 393 -14.96 16.20 3.68
C ASP A 393 -15.51 14.78 3.93
N GLY A 394 -14.90 13.75 3.33
CA GLY A 394 -15.31 12.35 3.45
C GLY A 394 -16.61 12.00 2.73
N THR A 395 -17.15 12.89 1.90
CA THR A 395 -18.46 12.68 1.24
C THR A 395 -18.38 11.96 -0.10
N ARG A 396 -17.19 11.88 -0.70
CA ARG A 396 -16.98 11.28 -2.02
C ARG A 396 -15.71 10.46 -2.06
N VAL A 397 -15.68 9.47 -2.94
CA VAL A 397 -14.49 8.65 -3.21
C VAL A 397 -14.32 8.46 -4.70
N VAL A 398 -13.07 8.55 -5.15
CA VAL A 398 -12.65 8.02 -6.45
C VAL A 398 -11.88 6.73 -6.24
N TYR A 399 -12.16 5.71 -7.04
CA TYR A 399 -11.39 4.48 -7.07
C TYR A 399 -11.34 3.91 -8.48
N GLN A 400 -10.49 2.91 -8.71
CA GLN A 400 -10.41 2.22 -9.99
C GLN A 400 -10.92 0.80 -9.88
N GLU A 401 -11.79 0.41 -10.80
CA GLU A 401 -12.22 -0.97 -11.03
C GLU A 401 -11.32 -1.59 -12.09
N LEU A 402 -10.71 -2.73 -11.76
CA LEU A 402 -9.91 -3.56 -12.66
C LEU A 402 -10.68 -4.85 -12.94
N GLY A 403 -11.18 -5.01 -14.16
CA GLY A 403 -12.02 -6.13 -14.55
C GLY A 403 -12.09 -6.30 -16.06
N ALA A 404 -13.23 -6.74 -16.59
CA ALA A 404 -13.43 -6.89 -18.03
C ALA A 404 -13.27 -5.56 -18.79
N GLU A 405 -13.75 -4.47 -18.19
CA GLU A 405 -13.47 -3.10 -18.61
C GLU A 405 -12.94 -2.32 -17.41
N ASN A 406 -11.77 -1.71 -17.54
CA ASN A 406 -11.20 -0.90 -16.48
C ASN A 406 -11.88 0.47 -16.45
N ALA A 407 -12.25 0.93 -15.26
CA ALA A 407 -12.95 2.20 -15.11
C ALA A 407 -12.48 2.96 -13.87
N LEU A 408 -12.39 4.28 -13.98
CA LEU A 408 -12.42 5.16 -12.82
C LEU A 408 -13.88 5.37 -12.42
N VAL A 409 -14.16 5.22 -11.13
CA VAL A 409 -15.51 5.33 -10.57
C VAL A 409 -15.49 6.35 -9.46
N MET A 410 -16.46 7.26 -9.50
CA MET A 410 -16.74 8.20 -8.43
C MET A 410 -18.04 7.84 -7.75
N ARG A 411 -18.02 7.74 -6.41
CA ARG A 411 -19.20 7.50 -5.58
C ARG A 411 -19.31 8.49 -4.44
N ASP A 412 -20.52 8.66 -3.90
CA ASP A 412 -20.71 9.29 -2.60
C ASP A 412 -20.44 8.31 -1.44
N ALA A 413 -20.44 8.82 -0.22
CA ALA A 413 -20.24 8.04 1.01
C ALA A 413 -21.40 7.10 1.33
N GLU A 414 -22.55 7.26 0.66
CA GLU A 414 -23.71 6.37 0.74
C GLU A 414 -23.58 5.17 -0.20
N GLY A 415 -22.64 5.22 -1.14
CA GLY A 415 -22.36 4.17 -2.13
C GLY A 415 -23.06 4.37 -3.47
N VAL A 416 -23.67 5.53 -3.73
CA VAL A 416 -24.29 5.87 -5.01
C VAL A 416 -23.21 6.27 -6.01
N GLU A 417 -23.28 5.71 -7.21
CA GLU A 417 -22.38 6.09 -8.31
C GLU A 417 -22.72 7.47 -8.86
N ILE A 418 -21.76 8.39 -8.76
CA ILE A 418 -21.86 9.76 -9.26
C ILE A 418 -21.43 9.81 -10.73
N ALA A 419 -20.29 9.18 -11.05
CA ALA A 419 -19.72 9.21 -12.38
C ALA A 419 -18.81 7.99 -12.63
N ARG A 420 -18.66 7.64 -13.91
CA ARG A 420 -17.78 6.57 -14.38
C ARG A 420 -17.04 7.04 -15.63
N ASN A 421 -15.74 6.72 -15.71
CA ASN A 421 -14.90 7.09 -16.84
C ASN A 421 -13.98 5.93 -17.25
N THR A 422 -14.10 5.47 -18.48
CA THR A 422 -13.28 4.39 -19.06
C THR A 422 -12.19 4.92 -20.00
N ALA A 423 -12.27 6.20 -20.42
CA ALA A 423 -11.28 6.85 -21.27
C ALA A 423 -9.97 7.18 -20.53
N TYR A 424 -10.05 7.39 -19.21
CA TYR A 424 -8.90 7.67 -18.35
C TYR A 424 -8.57 6.49 -17.43
N ALA A 425 -8.89 5.26 -17.85
CA ALA A 425 -8.46 4.08 -17.12
C ALA A 425 -6.92 3.99 -17.13
N PHE A 426 -6.33 3.68 -15.96
CA PHE A 426 -4.89 3.45 -15.80
C PHE A 426 -4.65 1.93 -15.71
N PRO A 427 -4.79 1.17 -16.82
CA PRO A 427 -4.98 -0.27 -16.79
C PRO A 427 -3.76 -1.05 -16.25
N ARG A 428 -2.55 -0.49 -16.38
CA ARG A 428 -1.32 -1.20 -16.05
C ARG A 428 -0.74 -0.85 -14.68
N PHE A 429 -0.98 0.36 -14.18
CA PHE A 429 -0.22 0.92 -13.05
C PHE A 429 -1.11 1.48 -11.93
N ALA A 430 -2.42 1.34 -12.06
CA ALA A 430 -3.41 2.11 -11.31
C ALA A 430 -3.12 3.63 -11.40
N PHE A 431 -3.85 4.43 -10.62
CA PHE A 431 -3.70 5.88 -10.57
C PHE A 431 -3.25 6.34 -9.18
N ALA A 432 -2.67 7.53 -9.13
CA ALA A 432 -2.59 8.32 -7.92
C ALA A 432 -3.61 9.46 -8.01
N ALA A 433 -4.29 9.76 -6.90
CA ALA A 433 -5.21 10.87 -6.82
C ALA A 433 -5.14 11.62 -5.51
N ALA A 434 -5.29 12.94 -5.61
CA ALA A 434 -5.45 13.82 -4.48
C ALA A 434 -6.64 14.75 -4.71
N TRP A 435 -7.39 15.00 -3.64
CA TRP A 435 -8.48 15.96 -3.66
C TRP A 435 -7.96 17.36 -3.31
N SER A 436 -8.56 18.40 -3.91
CA SER A 436 -8.35 19.75 -3.44
C SER A 436 -8.83 19.87 -1.98
N PRO A 437 -8.23 20.74 -1.15
CA PRO A 437 -8.67 20.94 0.23
C PRO A 437 -10.15 21.28 0.37
N SER A 438 -10.72 21.97 -0.63
CA SER A 438 -12.14 22.31 -0.71
C SER A 438 -13.06 21.18 -1.19
N GLY A 439 -12.51 20.01 -1.56
CA GLY A 439 -13.29 18.83 -2.00
C GLY A 439 -13.96 18.97 -3.36
N ASN A 440 -13.73 20.06 -4.09
CA ASN A 440 -14.42 20.34 -5.36
C ASN A 440 -13.70 19.83 -6.61
N ARG A 441 -12.42 19.44 -6.48
CA ARG A 441 -11.58 18.97 -7.57
C ARG A 441 -10.77 17.76 -7.14
N VAL A 442 -10.47 16.92 -8.11
CA VAL A 442 -9.53 15.81 -7.95
C VAL A 442 -8.46 15.93 -9.04
N ILE A 443 -7.21 15.72 -8.64
CA ILE A 443 -6.09 15.54 -9.57
C ILE A 443 -5.80 14.05 -9.72
N LEU A 444 -5.64 13.59 -10.97
CA LEU A 444 -5.26 12.22 -11.32
C LEU A 444 -3.93 12.24 -12.06
N ALA A 445 -3.04 11.29 -11.75
CA ALA A 445 -1.84 11.04 -12.53
C ALA A 445 -1.38 9.59 -12.37
N GLY A 446 -0.21 9.26 -12.96
CA GLY A 446 0.46 7.99 -12.72
C GLY A 446 0.89 7.81 -11.26
N ARG A 447 1.49 6.67 -10.93
CA ARG A 447 1.82 6.32 -9.54
C ARG A 447 3.17 5.62 -9.42
N SER A 448 3.83 5.76 -8.27
CA SER A 448 5.04 5.02 -7.90
C SER A 448 6.12 5.15 -8.97
N SER A 449 6.41 6.40 -9.36
CA SER A 449 7.38 6.73 -10.41
C SER A 449 7.04 6.17 -11.80
N GLN A 450 5.80 5.75 -12.03
CA GLN A 450 5.29 5.40 -13.35
C GLN A 450 4.43 6.55 -13.83
N CYS A 451 4.99 7.40 -14.70
CA CYS A 451 4.44 8.71 -15.05
C CYS A 451 4.03 8.75 -16.55
N PRO A 452 3.11 7.87 -17.01
CA PRO A 452 2.80 7.65 -18.43
C PRO A 452 2.04 8.82 -19.09
N PHE A 453 1.41 9.67 -18.30
CA PHE A 453 0.62 10.83 -18.73
C PHE A 453 1.02 12.05 -17.92
N GLY A 454 0.63 13.26 -18.31
CA GLY A 454 0.68 14.42 -17.42
C GLY A 454 -0.34 14.34 -16.27
N ILE A 455 -0.41 15.39 -15.47
CA ILE A 455 -1.46 15.56 -14.47
C ILE A 455 -2.80 15.95 -15.11
N ILE A 456 -3.91 15.48 -14.54
CA ILE A 456 -5.26 15.72 -15.04
C ILE A 456 -6.12 16.22 -13.87
N VAL A 457 -6.63 17.44 -13.96
CA VAL A 457 -7.51 18.01 -12.92
C VAL A 457 -8.95 18.00 -13.42
N MET A 458 -9.88 17.48 -12.61
CA MET A 458 -11.30 17.37 -12.96
C MET A 458 -12.20 17.59 -11.74
N ASN A 459 -13.50 17.79 -11.99
CA ASN A 459 -14.51 17.84 -10.94
C ASN A 459 -14.98 16.42 -10.54
N SER A 460 -15.94 16.35 -9.61
CA SER A 460 -16.50 15.09 -9.14
C SER A 460 -17.41 14.34 -10.13
N ALA A 461 -17.70 14.93 -11.28
CA ALA A 461 -18.43 14.29 -12.38
C ALA A 461 -17.48 13.81 -13.49
N PHE A 462 -16.15 13.89 -13.27
CA PHE A 462 -15.12 13.71 -14.29
C PHE A 462 -15.23 14.67 -15.49
N GLU A 463 -15.89 15.81 -15.31
CA GLU A 463 -16.05 16.86 -16.31
C GLU A 463 -14.98 17.94 -16.19
N GLY A 464 -14.85 18.74 -17.26
CA GLY A 464 -13.92 19.87 -17.32
C GLY A 464 -12.45 19.48 -17.10
N PRO A 465 -11.92 18.42 -17.74
CA PRO A 465 -10.54 18.02 -17.56
C PRO A 465 -9.62 19.16 -17.98
N SER A 466 -8.91 19.75 -17.03
CA SER A 466 -7.78 20.61 -17.34
C SER A 466 -6.54 19.74 -17.53
N ARG A 467 -5.96 19.84 -18.72
CA ARG A 467 -4.69 19.21 -19.09
C ARG A 467 -3.76 20.29 -19.63
N ALA A 468 -2.47 20.16 -19.34
CA ALA A 468 -1.47 20.80 -20.18
C ALA A 468 -1.61 20.22 -21.61
N PRO A 469 -1.61 21.05 -22.68
CA PRO A 469 -1.80 20.60 -24.07
C PRO A 469 -0.80 19.54 -24.54
N THR A 470 0.33 19.42 -23.86
CA THR A 470 1.30 18.35 -24.03
C THR A 470 1.40 17.55 -22.73
N ALA A 471 1.37 16.22 -22.81
CA ALA A 471 1.68 15.30 -21.70
C ALA A 471 3.18 15.32 -21.34
N ASN A 472 3.78 16.50 -21.35
CA ASN A 472 5.18 16.77 -21.12
C ASN A 472 5.30 17.93 -20.11
N PRO A 473 5.82 17.69 -18.90
CA PRO A 473 6.32 16.41 -18.43
C PRO A 473 5.20 15.37 -18.25
N GLY A 474 5.56 14.09 -18.30
CA GLY A 474 4.75 13.06 -17.65
C GLY A 474 4.66 13.36 -16.15
N GLY A 475 3.65 12.82 -15.47
CA GLY A 475 3.27 13.16 -14.11
C GLY A 475 2.78 11.93 -13.35
N CYS A 476 3.15 11.88 -12.09
CA CYS A 476 2.81 10.82 -11.16
C CYS A 476 2.81 11.38 -9.72
N ASP A 477 2.11 10.68 -8.85
CA ASP A 477 2.04 10.95 -7.41
C ASP A 477 1.72 12.43 -7.09
N PRO A 478 0.59 12.99 -7.61
CA PRO A 478 0.27 14.39 -7.46
C PRO A 478 -0.34 14.68 -6.09
N ILE A 479 -0.10 15.87 -5.56
CA ILE A 479 -0.63 16.32 -4.26
C ILE A 479 -0.91 17.82 -4.27
N TYR A 480 -2.04 18.23 -3.67
CA TYR A 480 -2.35 19.64 -3.43
C TYR A 480 -1.61 20.16 -2.20
N SER A 481 -1.19 21.42 -2.25
CA SER A 481 -0.78 22.15 -1.06
C SER A 481 -1.94 22.24 -0.07
N PRO A 482 -1.67 22.37 1.25
CA PRO A 482 -2.72 22.46 2.27
C PRO A 482 -3.74 23.59 2.04
N ASP A 483 -3.32 24.70 1.42
CA ASP A 483 -4.18 25.83 1.03
C ASP A 483 -4.89 25.63 -0.33
N GLY A 484 -4.54 24.57 -1.06
CA GLY A 484 -5.10 24.23 -2.37
C GLY A 484 -4.64 25.11 -3.53
N SER A 485 -3.71 26.03 -3.31
CA SER A 485 -3.25 26.99 -4.33
C SER A 485 -2.30 26.37 -5.36
N THR A 486 -1.55 25.35 -4.94
CA THR A 486 -0.44 24.75 -5.68
C THR A 486 -0.61 23.24 -5.74
N ILE A 487 -0.21 22.65 -6.86
CA ILE A 487 -0.09 21.21 -7.05
C ILE A 487 1.41 20.90 -7.16
N ALA A 488 1.87 19.90 -6.41
CA ALA A 488 3.19 19.30 -6.59
C ALA A 488 3.03 17.90 -7.17
N PHE A 489 3.96 17.48 -8.03
CA PHE A 489 3.98 16.13 -8.58
C PHE A 489 5.40 15.73 -9.03
N THR A 490 5.68 14.43 -9.08
CA THR A 490 6.88 13.91 -9.72
C THR A 490 6.63 13.75 -11.22
N GLY A 491 7.61 14.08 -12.06
CA GLY A 491 7.46 14.02 -13.50
C GLY A 491 8.74 13.69 -14.24
N VAL A 492 8.57 13.23 -15.48
CA VAL A 492 9.67 12.92 -16.41
C VAL A 492 9.49 13.73 -17.67
N ARG A 493 10.54 14.42 -18.11
CA ARG A 493 10.44 15.28 -19.29
C ARG A 493 10.68 14.47 -20.56
N GLY A 494 9.73 14.53 -21.47
CA GLY A 494 9.93 14.11 -22.86
C GLY A 494 10.74 15.17 -23.61
N SER A 495 11.75 14.78 -24.37
CA SER A 495 12.35 15.62 -25.40
C SER A 495 11.96 15.08 -26.78
N GLY A 496 12.03 15.92 -27.82
CA GLY A 496 11.80 15.49 -29.20
C GLY A 496 12.78 14.40 -29.71
N ALA A 497 13.84 14.13 -28.95
CA ALA A 497 14.83 13.07 -29.19
C ALA A 497 14.66 11.85 -28.24
N GLY A 498 13.63 11.82 -27.38
CA GLY A 498 13.41 10.78 -26.37
C GLY A 498 13.15 11.36 -24.98
N THR A 499 12.71 10.55 -24.01
CA THR A 499 12.66 10.95 -22.59
C THR A 499 14.07 11.13 -22.05
N ASP A 500 14.35 12.23 -21.34
CA ASP A 500 15.64 12.37 -20.65
C ASP A 500 15.82 11.35 -19.51
N GLY A 501 14.73 10.67 -19.14
CA GLY A 501 14.69 9.59 -18.16
C GLY A 501 14.86 10.08 -16.73
N ARG A 502 14.92 11.40 -16.53
CA ARG A 502 15.17 12.02 -15.25
C ARG A 502 13.84 12.34 -14.56
N PHE A 503 13.69 11.85 -13.33
CA PHE A 503 12.62 12.30 -12.45
C PHE A 503 12.95 13.65 -11.84
N ASP A 504 11.99 14.55 -11.88
CA ASP A 504 12.03 15.86 -11.26
C ASP A 504 10.73 16.13 -10.50
N VAL A 505 10.78 17.06 -9.55
CA VAL A 505 9.58 17.60 -8.90
C VAL A 505 9.12 18.83 -9.66
N TYR A 506 7.82 18.88 -9.97
CA TYR A 506 7.17 19.97 -10.69
C TYR A 506 6.08 20.60 -9.84
N LEU A 507 5.86 21.90 -10.06
CA LEU A 507 4.77 22.66 -9.48
C LEU A 507 3.81 23.12 -10.57
N ALA A 508 2.52 23.10 -10.29
CA ALA A 508 1.46 23.67 -11.10
C ALA A 508 0.51 24.49 -10.23
N ASN A 509 -0.29 25.37 -10.84
CA ASN A 509 -1.39 26.01 -10.11
C ASN A 509 -2.52 25.02 -9.79
N ALA A 510 -3.49 25.44 -8.97
CA ALA A 510 -4.66 24.66 -8.57
C ALA A 510 -5.54 24.13 -9.73
N ALA A 511 -5.34 24.60 -10.96
CA ALA A 511 -6.01 24.09 -12.16
C ALA A 511 -5.17 23.06 -12.92
N GLY A 512 -3.96 22.74 -12.47
CA GLY A 512 -3.05 21.83 -13.18
C GLY A 512 -2.34 22.48 -14.38
N THR A 513 -2.33 23.81 -14.47
CA THR A 513 -1.65 24.57 -15.53
C THR A 513 -0.47 25.37 -14.97
N GLY A 514 0.28 26.06 -15.84
CA GLY A 514 1.44 26.85 -15.40
C GLY A 514 2.57 25.99 -14.81
N ILE A 515 2.77 24.78 -15.36
CA ILE A 515 3.74 23.82 -14.88
C ILE A 515 5.16 24.41 -14.94
N ARG A 516 5.89 24.32 -13.83
CA ARG A 516 7.30 24.69 -13.71
C ARG A 516 8.10 23.58 -13.04
N ASN A 517 9.33 23.36 -13.50
CA ASN A 517 10.25 22.40 -12.91
C ASN A 517 10.95 23.03 -11.69
N LEU A 518 10.72 22.48 -10.49
CA LEU A 518 11.34 22.92 -9.24
C LEU A 518 12.80 22.47 -9.14
N THR A 519 13.06 21.22 -9.54
CA THR A 519 14.36 20.56 -9.31
C THR A 519 15.26 20.53 -10.53
N GLY A 520 14.83 21.09 -11.67
CA GLY A 520 15.57 21.01 -12.93
C GLY A 520 16.94 21.69 -12.92
N ARG A 521 17.24 22.51 -11.91
CA ARG A 521 18.57 23.09 -11.67
C ARG A 521 19.44 22.24 -10.73
N LEU A 522 18.83 21.34 -9.97
CA LEU A 522 19.56 20.36 -9.17
C LEU A 522 20.16 19.32 -10.12
N GLY A 523 21.29 18.72 -9.77
CA GLY A 523 21.72 17.49 -10.42
C GLY A 523 21.03 16.28 -9.79
N GLY A 524 21.11 15.14 -10.47
CA GLY A 524 20.52 13.90 -9.97
C GLY A 524 19.07 13.69 -10.41
N GLN A 525 18.36 12.86 -9.67
CA GLN A 525 16.92 12.65 -9.82
C GLN A 525 16.20 13.05 -8.54
N ALA A 526 15.00 13.62 -8.68
CA ALA A 526 14.20 14.02 -7.54
C ALA A 526 12.83 13.32 -7.50
N SER A 527 12.43 12.89 -6.30
CA SER A 527 11.13 12.27 -6.03
C SER A 527 10.40 13.03 -4.92
N LEU A 528 9.10 13.23 -5.12
CA LEU A 528 8.26 13.97 -4.19
C LEU A 528 7.94 13.13 -2.95
N LEU A 529 8.05 13.72 -1.77
CA LEU A 529 7.60 13.11 -0.50
C LEU A 529 6.22 13.65 -0.08
N GLY A 530 5.96 14.94 -0.32
CA GLY A 530 4.68 15.57 -0.04
C GLY A 530 4.81 16.89 0.71
N TRP A 531 3.67 17.43 1.14
CA TRP A 531 3.61 18.64 1.95
C TRP A 531 3.70 18.31 3.44
N ILE A 532 4.40 19.14 4.19
CA ILE A 532 4.57 19.07 5.64
C ILE A 532 4.04 20.35 6.26
N GLY A 533 3.62 20.28 7.52
CA GLY A 533 3.13 21.42 8.27
C GLY A 533 1.61 21.50 8.25
N ARG A 534 1.05 22.17 9.25
CA ARG A 534 -0.39 22.43 9.31
C ARG A 534 -0.69 23.74 8.57
N PRO A 535 -1.82 23.82 7.86
CA PRO A 535 -2.28 25.07 7.25
C PRO A 535 -2.53 26.19 8.27
#